data_AF-A0A538R5I2-F1
#
_entry.id   AF-A0A538R5I2-F1
#
_cell.length_a   1.000
_cell.length_b   1.000
_cell.length_c   1.000
_cell.angle_alpha   90.00
_cell.angle_beta   90.00
_cell.angle_gamma   90.00
#
_symmetry.space_group_name_H-M   'P 1'
#
loop_
_entity.id
_entity.type
_entity.pdbx_description
1 polymer ?
#
loop_
_entity_poly.entity_id
_entity_poly.type
_entity_poly.pdbx_seq_one_letter_code
_entity_poly.pdbx_strand_id
1 'polypeptide(L)' 'MNELDEPFRRGELVTLRDAPSEPRGRIVSVADTGDRAEVAWHTFPGHEHEITVEPTIALRRVHESEMEAEPE' A
#
# COMPACT_ATOMS: atom_id res chain seq x y z
N MET A 1 -15.19 7.90 16.28
CA MET A 1 -14.24 8.34 15.24
C MET A 1 -14.18 7.20 14.25
N ASN A 2 -14.53 7.46 12.99
CA ASN A 2 -14.46 6.47 11.92
C ASN A 2 -12.98 6.30 11.54
N GLU A 3 -12.40 5.12 11.75
CA GLU A 3 -11.02 4.78 11.33
C GLU A 3 -10.82 4.83 9.80
N LEU A 4 -11.89 5.10 9.04
CA LEU A 4 -11.93 5.15 7.57
C LEU A 4 -11.40 6.46 6.96
N ASP A 5 -11.15 7.50 7.76
CA ASP A 5 -10.68 8.82 7.28
C ASP A 5 -9.24 9.14 7.69
N GLU A 6 -8.53 8.23 8.35
CA GLU A 6 -7.13 8.51 8.71
C GLU A 6 -6.24 8.45 7.47
N PRO A 7 -5.50 9.54 7.15
CA PRO A 7 -4.60 9.57 6.01
C PRO A 7 -3.50 8.53 6.20
N PHE A 8 -3.04 7.95 5.08
CA PHE A 8 -1.89 7.04 5.10
C PHE A 8 -0.67 7.71 5.72
N ARG A 9 0.19 6.92 6.36
CA ARG A 9 1.42 7.36 7.01
C ARG A 9 2.61 6.61 6.44
N ARG A 10 3.75 7.27 6.43
CA ARG A 10 5.04 6.66 6.08
C ARG A 10 5.27 5.40 6.91
N GLY A 11 5.64 4.31 6.24
CA GLY A 11 5.89 3.00 6.83
C GLY A 11 4.69 2.05 6.81
N GLU A 12 3.48 2.54 6.55
CA GLU A 12 2.30 1.67 6.47
C GLU A 12 2.39 0.69 5.31
N LEU A 13 1.98 -0.56 5.57
CA LEU A 13 1.87 -1.60 4.55
C LEU A 13 0.56 -1.42 3.79
N VAL A 14 0.66 -1.44 2.48
CA VAL A 14 -0.47 -1.21 1.58
C VAL A 14 -0.47 -2.21 0.42
N THR A 15 -1.64 -2.37 -0.16
CA THR A 15 -1.87 -3.06 -1.42
C THR A 15 -2.77 -2.25 -2.35
N LEU A 16 -2.77 -2.58 -3.63
CA LEU A 16 -3.71 -2.03 -4.61
C LEU A 16 -5.04 -2.78 -4.55
N ARG A 17 -6.14 -2.05 -4.48
CA ARG A 17 -7.50 -2.61 -4.40
C ARG A 17 -7.89 -3.44 -5.63
N ASP A 18 -7.49 -2.97 -6.81
CA ASP A 18 -7.94 -3.52 -8.10
C ASP A 18 -6.87 -4.34 -8.83
N ALA A 19 -5.75 -4.62 -8.17
CA ALA A 19 -4.66 -5.36 -8.79
C ALA A 19 -4.82 -6.89 -8.58
N PRO A 20 -4.78 -7.68 -9.66
CA PRO A 20 -5.06 -9.12 -9.59
C PRO A 20 -4.01 -9.92 -8.80
N SER A 21 -2.81 -9.36 -8.62
CA SER A 21 -1.69 -9.99 -7.91
C SER A 21 -1.55 -9.53 -6.45
N GLU A 22 -2.49 -8.71 -5.96
CA GLU A 22 -2.47 -8.10 -4.62
C GLU A 22 -1.07 -7.61 -4.22
N PRO A 23 -0.47 -6.69 -5.00
CA PRO A 23 0.89 -6.29 -4.78
C PRO A 23 1.05 -5.64 -3.41
N ARG A 24 2.18 -5.88 -2.74
CA ARG A 24 2.39 -5.40 -1.37
C ARG A 24 3.56 -4.45 -1.36
N GLY A 25 3.37 -3.31 -0.72
CA GLY A 25 4.36 -2.24 -0.66
C GLY A 25 4.23 -1.41 0.59
N ARG A 26 5.25 -0.62 0.89
CA ARG A 26 5.26 0.30 2.03
C ARG A 26 5.21 1.74 1.58
N ILE A 27 4.43 2.55 2.28
CA ILE A 27 4.36 3.99 2.05
C ILE A 27 5.72 4.61 2.39
N VAL A 28 6.36 5.24 1.41
CA VAL A 28 7.61 6.00 1.59
C VAL A 28 7.30 7.45 1.93
N SER A 29 6.29 8.01 1.28
CA SER A 29 5.85 9.38 1.44
C SER A 29 4.38 9.53 1.07
N VAL A 30 3.73 10.59 1.56
CA VAL A 30 2.36 10.97 1.20
C VAL A 30 2.40 12.44 0.79
N ALA A 31 1.72 12.78 -0.30
CA ALA A 31 1.61 14.16 -0.75
C ALA A 31 0.91 15.03 0.33
N ASP A 32 1.23 16.32 0.38
CA ASP A 32 0.64 17.26 1.36
C ASP A 32 -0.89 17.30 1.30
N THR A 33 -1.45 17.03 0.13
CA THR A 33 -2.89 16.93 -0.16
C THR A 33 -3.53 15.63 0.30
N GLY A 34 -2.74 14.58 0.58
CA GLY A 34 -3.22 13.26 1.02
C GLY A 34 -3.89 12.41 -0.06
N ASP A 35 -3.98 12.89 -1.30
CA ASP A 35 -4.62 12.19 -2.43
C ASP A 35 -3.67 11.18 -3.10
N ARG A 36 -2.37 11.31 -2.89
CA ARG A 36 -1.33 10.44 -3.47
C ARG A 36 -0.30 10.01 -2.44
N ALA A 37 0.24 8.82 -2.64
CA ALA A 37 1.34 8.29 -1.86
C ALA A 37 2.39 7.61 -2.73
N GLU A 38 3.64 7.76 -2.33
CA GLU A 38 4.75 6.99 -2.88
C GLU A 38 4.81 5.64 -2.18
N VAL A 39 4.77 4.55 -2.94
CA VAL A 39 4.77 3.19 -2.43
C VAL A 39 6.01 2.48 -2.96
N ALA A 40 6.84 1.97 -2.05
CA ALA A 40 7.92 1.04 -2.39
C ALA A 40 7.36 -0.38 -2.41
N TRP A 41 7.29 -0.99 -3.58
CA TRP A 41 6.74 -2.34 -3.73
C TRP A 41 7.73 -3.42 -3.36
N HIS A 42 7.30 -4.32 -2.48
CA HIS A 42 8.04 -5.53 -2.12
C HIS A 42 7.67 -6.70 -3.03
N THR A 43 6.38 -6.84 -3.34
CA THR A 43 5.87 -7.90 -4.22
C THR A 43 4.94 -7.27 -5.24
N PHE A 44 5.43 -6.89 -6.41
CA PHE A 44 4.60 -6.39 -7.51
C PHE A 44 5.13 -6.91 -8.84
N PRO A 45 4.51 -7.94 -9.46
CA PRO A 45 5.03 -8.55 -10.68
C PRO A 45 5.35 -7.53 -11.78
N GLY A 46 6.62 -7.48 -12.20
CA GLY A 46 7.10 -6.55 -13.23
C GLY A 46 7.55 -5.18 -12.73
N HIS A 47 7.30 -4.85 -11.46
CA HIS A 47 7.68 -3.60 -10.78
C HIS A 47 8.25 -3.88 -9.39
N GLU A 48 8.89 -5.04 -9.22
CA GLU A 48 9.49 -5.47 -7.97
C GLU A 48 10.59 -4.48 -7.55
N HIS A 49 10.52 -3.99 -6.31
CA HIS A 49 11.41 -2.96 -5.78
C HIS A 49 11.33 -1.60 -6.48
N GLU A 50 10.29 -1.37 -7.29
CA GLU A 50 10.00 -0.06 -7.83
C GLU A 50 9.26 0.81 -6.80
N ILE A 51 9.50 2.12 -6.87
CA ILE A 51 8.70 3.11 -6.15
C ILE A 51 7.75 3.73 -7.16
N THR A 52 6.45 3.57 -6.96
CA THR A 52 5.42 4.21 -7.77
C THR A 52 4.62 5.22 -6.97
N VAL A 53 3.98 6.16 -7.66
CA VAL A 53 3.06 7.12 -7.06
C VAL A 53 1.64 6.65 -7.32
N GLU A 54 0.95 6.24 -6.27
CA GLU A 54 -0.42 5.74 -6.36
C GLU A 54 -1.43 6.70 -5.71
N PRO A 55 -2.65 6.79 -6.26
CA PRO A 55 -3.72 7.53 -5.59
C PRO A 55 -4.15 6.77 -4.32
N THR A 56 -4.29 7.47 -3.20
CA THR A 56 -4.61 6.86 -1.89
C THR A 56 -5.95 6.12 -1.90
N ILE A 57 -6.90 6.55 -2.74
CA ILE A 57 -8.15 5.85 -3.03
C ILE A 57 -7.94 4.44 -3.62
N ALA A 58 -6.90 4.22 -4.43
CA ALA A 58 -6.59 2.91 -4.99
C ALA A 58 -5.85 2.00 -4.00
N LEU A 59 -5.39 2.56 -2.87
CA LEU A 59 -4.66 1.84 -1.83
C LEU A 59 -5.61 1.28 -0.75
N ARG A 60 -5.25 0.11 -0.23
CA ARG A 60 -5.84 -0.53 0.93
C ARG A 60 -4.75 -0.79 1.96
N ARG A 61 -4.99 -0.39 3.22
CA ARG A 61 -4.13 -0.78 4.35
C ARG A 61 -4.15 -2.29 4.51
N VAL A 62 -2.98 -2.87 4.68
CA VAL A 62 -2.78 -4.30 4.92
C VAL A 62 -2.16 -4.42 6.30
N HIS A 63 -2.68 -5.31 7.14
CA HIS A 63 -2.07 -5.55 8.45
C HIS A 63 -0.84 -6.44 8.28
N GLU A 64 0.19 -6.24 9.11
CA GLU A 64 1.42 -7.05 9.06
C GLU A 64 1.12 -8.56 9.21
N SER A 65 0.04 -8.93 9.90
CA SER A 65 -0.46 -10.31 10.01
C SER A 65 -0.89 -10.95 8.68
N GLU A 66 -1.19 -10.16 7.65
CA GLU A 66 -1.47 -10.68 6.29
C GLU A 66 -0.18 -11.01 5.52
N MET A 67 1.02 -10.62 6.01
CA MET A 67 2.31 -11.05 5.45
C MET A 67 2.58 -12.54 5.65
N GLU A 68 1.96 -13.17 6.66
CA GLU A 68 2.35 -14.48 7.18
C GLU A 68 1.30 -15.58 6.95
N ALA A 69 0.32 -15.34 6.07
CA ALA A 69 -0.59 -16.41 5.63
C ALA A 69 0.18 -17.37 4.70
N GLU A 70 1.06 -18.17 5.29
CA GLU A 70 1.56 -19.40 4.69
C GLU A 70 0.34 -20.27 4.35
N PRO A 71 0.25 -20.81 3.12
CA PRO A 71 -0.83 -21.74 2.80
C PRO A 71 -0.61 -23.04 3.62
N GLU A 72 -1.57 -23.38 4.49
CA GLU A 72 -1.71 -24.76 5.01
C GLU A 72 -2.39 -25.68 3.98
#